data_AF-A0A1M4ZJX7-F1
#
_entry.id   AF-A0A1M4ZJX7-F1
#
_cell.length_a   1.000
_cell.length_b   1.000
_cell.length_c   1.000
_cell.angle_alpha   90.00
_cell.angle_beta   90.00
_cell.angle_gamma   90.00
#
_symmetry.space_group_name_H-M   'P 1'
#
loop_
_entity.id
_entity.type
_entity.pdbx_description
1 polymer ?
#
loop_
_entity_poly.entity_id
_entity_poly.type
_entity_poly.pdbx_seq_one_letter_code
_entity_poly.pdbx_strand_id
1 'polypeptide(L)'
;MVTFFLFIFKNKSFIDILHTYIYVFFSRIFVANKTMDMNDGEQDMRIYCLEGMGALPGVSVETILAQWALDFGLTSIHGPCESMEMMESYWHHWVREDRQSGRYPALYFVVGGHGSVLEVDGYQYDLYELADAFEGKLTGKRLHFANTKQLVLDEETAQYVLDVTGAQSISGYAHRVPLLSFDLDGLFFALSQQYASVVELTEVLHEKQYAACKMLGFTLYY
;
A
#
# COMPACT_ATOMS: atom_id res chain seq x y z
N MET A 1 34.69 18.09 -17.03
CA MET A 1 33.65 17.29 -16.35
C MET A 1 33.73 17.42 -14.82
N VAL A 2 34.10 18.60 -14.30
CA VAL A 2 34.23 18.88 -12.84
C VAL A 2 33.27 20.02 -12.42
N THR A 3 32.70 20.75 -13.38
CA THR A 3 31.79 21.86 -13.12
C THR A 3 30.34 21.42 -12.84
N PHE A 4 29.96 20.17 -13.17
CA PHE A 4 28.61 19.67 -12.93
C PHE A 4 28.39 19.20 -11.47
N PHE A 5 29.47 18.85 -10.76
CA PHE A 5 29.40 18.37 -9.38
C PHE A 5 29.17 19.49 -8.34
N LEU A 6 29.55 20.73 -8.65
CA LEU A 6 29.39 21.87 -7.73
C LEU A 6 27.99 22.49 -7.75
N PHE A 7 27.13 22.14 -8.71
CA PHE A 7 25.76 22.68 -8.78
C PHE A 7 24.75 21.90 -7.93
N ILE A 8 25.09 20.66 -7.51
CA ILE A 8 24.18 19.78 -6.76
C ILE A 8 24.12 20.11 -5.26
N PHE A 9 25.14 20.76 -4.70
CA PHE A 9 25.24 20.98 -3.24
C PHE A 9 24.47 22.19 -2.69
N LYS A 10 23.68 22.89 -3.50
CA LYS A 10 22.94 24.09 -3.05
C LYS A 10 21.45 23.88 -2.77
N ASN A 11 20.90 22.69 -3.01
CA ASN A 11 19.47 22.46 -2.89
C ASN A 11 19.15 21.56 -1.69
N LYS A 12 18.63 22.16 -0.60
CA LYS A 12 18.23 21.47 0.64
C LYS A 12 17.33 20.25 0.36
N SER A 13 16.42 20.41 -0.60
CA SER A 13 15.51 19.35 -1.07
C SER A 13 16.22 18.11 -1.64
N PHE A 14 17.39 18.23 -2.27
CA PHE A 14 18.11 17.09 -2.84
C PHE A 14 18.82 16.26 -1.77
N ILE A 15 19.34 16.94 -0.73
CA ILE A 15 19.95 16.27 0.43
C ILE A 15 18.87 15.50 1.20
N ASP A 16 17.68 16.07 1.38
CA ASP A 16 16.57 15.39 2.05
C ASP A 16 16.10 14.14 1.29
N ILE A 17 16.06 14.19 -0.05
CA ILE A 17 15.76 13.03 -0.91
C ILE A 17 16.84 11.96 -0.77
N LEU A 18 18.12 12.33 -0.83
CA LEU A 18 19.23 11.38 -0.70
C LEU A 18 19.26 10.74 0.70
N HIS A 19 19.00 11.53 1.74
CA HIS A 19 18.93 11.04 3.12
C HIS A 19 17.75 10.07 3.31
N THR A 20 16.60 10.36 2.69
CA THR A 20 15.44 9.45 2.68
C THR A 20 15.75 8.16 1.94
N TYR A 21 16.35 8.21 0.75
CA TYR A 21 16.76 7.02 0.01
C TYR A 21 17.77 6.15 0.77
N ILE A 22 18.77 6.78 1.40
CA ILE A 22 19.76 6.08 2.24
C ILE A 22 19.06 5.44 3.44
N TYR A 23 18.13 6.14 4.09
CA TYR A 23 17.43 5.61 5.26
C TYR A 23 16.45 4.48 4.91
N VAL A 24 15.73 4.58 3.80
CA VAL A 24 14.90 3.49 3.25
C VAL A 24 15.78 2.26 2.96
N PHE A 25 16.94 2.46 2.33
CA PHE A 25 17.90 1.37 2.08
C PHE A 25 18.41 0.71 3.38
N PHE A 26 18.72 1.50 4.43
CA PHE A 26 19.12 0.95 5.74
C PHE A 26 17.96 0.29 6.50
N SER A 27 16.72 0.73 6.31
CA SER A 27 15.56 0.11 6.93
C SER A 27 15.30 -1.31 6.39
N ARG A 28 15.59 -1.55 5.11
CA ARG A 28 15.59 -2.91 4.52
C ARG A 28 16.55 -3.84 5.26
N ILE A 29 17.74 -3.34 5.63
CA ILE A 29 18.73 -4.10 6.43
C ILE A 29 18.22 -4.39 7.85
N PHE A 30 17.52 -3.44 8.48
CA PHE A 30 17.05 -3.62 9.85
C PHE A 30 15.85 -4.58 9.97
N VAL A 31 14.93 -4.58 8.98
CA VAL A 31 13.85 -5.58 8.93
C VAL A 31 14.40 -6.97 8.63
N ALA A 32 15.33 -7.09 7.67
CA ALA A 32 16.01 -8.35 7.35
C ALA A 32 16.83 -8.93 8.52
N ASN A 33 17.35 -8.10 9.42
CA ASN A 33 18.11 -8.57 10.59
C ASN A 33 17.22 -9.06 11.75
N LYS A 34 15.90 -8.82 11.74
CA LYS A 34 14.97 -9.34 12.75
C LYS A 34 14.23 -10.61 12.30
N THR A 35 14.35 -11.00 11.02
CA THR A 35 13.74 -12.24 10.48
C THR A 35 14.58 -13.51 10.74
N MET A 36 15.66 -13.44 11.51
CA MET A 36 16.38 -14.62 12.03
C MET A 36 15.91 -15.02 13.43
N ASP A 37 14.62 -15.32 13.58
CA ASP A 37 14.11 -16.22 14.62
C ASP A 37 12.76 -16.77 14.14
N MET A 38 12.82 -17.68 13.16
CA MET A 38 11.62 -18.34 12.64
C MET A 38 11.12 -19.36 13.65
N ASN A 39 10.02 -19.02 14.33
CA ASN A 39 9.21 -20.00 15.04
C ASN A 39 8.26 -20.63 14.00
N ASP A 40 8.28 -21.96 13.93
CA ASP A 40 7.59 -22.80 12.95
C ASP A 40 6.07 -22.78 13.19
N GLY A 41 5.39 -21.71 12.73
CA GLY A 41 3.93 -21.56 12.86
C GLY A 41 3.35 -20.17 12.58
N GLU A 42 4.10 -19.24 11.98
CA GLU A 42 3.66 -17.85 11.80
C GLU A 42 2.81 -17.68 10.52
N GLN A 43 1.68 -16.98 10.61
CA GLN A 43 0.77 -16.80 9.48
C GLN A 43 1.41 -15.88 8.43
N ASP A 44 1.78 -16.42 7.26
CA ASP A 44 2.25 -15.63 6.13
C ASP A 44 1.24 -14.52 5.81
N MET A 45 1.68 -13.25 5.85
CA MET A 45 0.87 -12.15 5.33
C MET A 45 0.69 -12.31 3.83
N ARG A 46 -0.57 -12.51 3.41
CA ARG A 46 -0.94 -12.62 2.00
C ARG A 46 -1.67 -11.39 1.54
N ILE A 47 -1.15 -10.78 0.50
CA ILE A 47 -1.69 -9.56 -0.10
C ILE A 47 -2.33 -9.92 -1.44
N TYR A 48 -3.53 -9.43 -1.68
CA TYR A 48 -4.10 -9.46 -3.02
C TYR A 48 -3.90 -8.07 -3.65
N CYS A 49 -3.04 -8.00 -4.68
CA CYS A 49 -2.69 -6.74 -5.34
C CYS A 49 -3.50 -6.58 -6.62
N LEU A 50 -4.27 -5.50 -6.71
CA LEU A 50 -4.98 -5.06 -7.90
C LEU A 50 -4.24 -3.88 -8.53
N GLU A 51 -3.65 -4.09 -9.71
CA GLU A 51 -2.92 -3.05 -10.44
C GLU A 51 -3.76 -2.55 -11.61
N GLY A 52 -4.06 -1.25 -11.66
CA GLY A 52 -4.66 -0.64 -12.85
C GLY A 52 -3.60 -0.36 -13.91
N MET A 53 -3.78 -0.90 -15.12
CA MET A 53 -2.86 -0.64 -16.22
C MET A 53 -2.72 0.85 -16.50
N GLY A 54 -1.48 1.30 -16.65
CA GLY A 54 -1.15 2.71 -16.86
C GLY A 54 -1.01 3.54 -15.58
N ALA A 55 -1.30 3.00 -14.40
CA ALA A 55 -1.07 3.71 -13.13
C ALA A 55 0.41 4.07 -12.93
N LEU A 56 1.33 3.23 -13.45
CA LEU A 56 2.78 3.39 -13.31
C LEU A 56 3.53 3.04 -14.60
N PRO A 57 3.77 4.01 -15.49
CA PRO A 57 4.54 3.76 -16.71
C PRO A 57 6.00 3.40 -16.38
N GLY A 58 6.44 2.24 -16.86
CA GLY A 58 7.85 1.80 -16.78
C GLY A 58 8.26 1.17 -15.45
N VAL A 59 7.31 0.90 -14.55
CA VAL A 59 7.54 0.20 -13.28
C VAL A 59 6.80 -1.13 -13.31
N SER A 60 7.47 -2.23 -12.97
CA SER A 60 6.84 -3.55 -12.85
C SER A 60 6.42 -3.79 -11.40
N VAL A 61 5.12 -3.76 -11.13
CA VAL A 61 4.55 -4.09 -9.81
C VAL A 61 4.86 -5.54 -9.45
N GLU A 62 4.80 -6.46 -10.41
CA GLU A 62 5.18 -7.87 -10.21
C GLU A 62 6.61 -8.01 -9.65
N THR A 63 7.57 -7.25 -10.20
CA THR A 63 8.96 -7.26 -9.72
C THR A 63 9.07 -6.73 -8.29
N ILE A 64 8.29 -5.69 -7.95
CA ILE A 64 8.25 -5.13 -6.60
C ILE A 64 7.68 -6.15 -5.61
N LEU A 65 6.58 -6.79 -5.96
CA LEU A 65 5.96 -7.83 -5.14
C LEU A 65 6.89 -9.03 -4.93
N ALA A 66 7.61 -9.46 -5.99
CA ALA A 66 8.65 -10.48 -5.86
C ALA A 66 9.78 -10.05 -4.92
N GLN A 67 10.16 -8.77 -4.95
CA GLN A 67 11.15 -8.23 -4.02
C GLN A 67 10.62 -8.21 -2.58
N TRP A 68 9.33 -7.90 -2.36
CA TRP A 68 8.73 -7.95 -1.03
C TRP A 68 8.72 -9.36 -0.42
N ALA A 69 8.58 -10.40 -1.25
CA ALA A 69 8.72 -11.77 -0.77
C ALA A 69 10.12 -12.03 -0.20
N LEU A 70 11.16 -11.46 -0.81
CA LEU A 70 12.55 -11.59 -0.35
C LEU A 70 12.86 -10.70 0.85
N ASP A 71 12.44 -9.44 0.81
CA ASP A 71 12.82 -8.42 1.81
C ASP A 71 11.97 -8.54 3.10
N PHE A 72 10.72 -8.97 2.97
CA PHE A 72 9.71 -8.91 4.03
C PHE A 72 9.00 -10.23 4.30
N GLY A 73 9.26 -11.29 3.52
CA GLY A 73 8.54 -12.56 3.64
C GLY A 73 7.06 -12.46 3.24
N LEU A 74 6.67 -11.44 2.48
CA LEU A 74 5.29 -11.22 2.07
C LEU A 74 4.91 -12.13 0.90
N THR A 75 3.76 -12.77 0.99
CA THR A 75 3.17 -13.49 -0.14
C THR A 75 2.16 -12.61 -0.84
N SER A 76 2.11 -12.62 -2.16
CA SER A 76 1.13 -11.82 -2.91
C SER A 76 0.56 -12.55 -4.11
N ILE A 77 -0.72 -12.31 -4.39
CA ILE A 77 -1.31 -12.55 -5.71
C ILE A 77 -1.38 -11.22 -6.44
N HIS A 78 -0.93 -11.21 -7.69
CA HIS A 78 -0.94 -10.04 -8.55
C HIS A 78 -2.05 -10.16 -9.60
N GLY A 79 -2.97 -9.20 -9.61
CA GLY A 79 -4.07 -9.06 -10.56
C GLY A 79 -3.92 -7.77 -11.36
N PRO A 80 -3.21 -7.78 -12.51
CA PRO A 80 -3.16 -6.65 -13.42
C PRO A 80 -4.51 -6.47 -14.13
N CYS A 81 -5.04 -5.25 -14.11
CA CYS A 81 -6.37 -4.90 -14.56
C CYS A 81 -6.28 -3.92 -15.73
N GLU A 82 -6.69 -4.35 -16.92
CA GLU A 82 -6.77 -3.48 -18.10
C GLU A 82 -8.03 -2.60 -18.11
N SER A 83 -9.04 -2.96 -17.33
CA SER A 83 -10.30 -2.22 -17.24
C SER A 83 -10.91 -2.34 -15.85
N MET A 84 -11.88 -1.46 -15.56
CA MET A 84 -12.67 -1.57 -14.33
C MET A 84 -13.40 -2.92 -14.27
N GLU A 85 -14.04 -3.37 -15.35
CA GLU A 85 -14.72 -4.67 -15.41
C GLU A 85 -13.79 -5.85 -15.06
N MET A 86 -12.52 -5.79 -15.50
CA MET A 86 -11.54 -6.83 -15.15
C MET A 86 -11.19 -6.78 -13.66
N MET A 87 -11.02 -5.59 -13.08
CA MET A 87 -10.85 -5.40 -11.65
C MET A 87 -12.05 -5.96 -10.88
N GLU A 88 -13.26 -5.73 -11.38
CA GLU A 88 -14.48 -6.30 -10.82
C GLU A 88 -14.55 -7.83 -10.99
N SER A 89 -13.96 -8.41 -12.02
CA SER A 89 -13.86 -9.86 -12.11
C SER A 89 -12.95 -10.42 -11.02
N TYR A 90 -11.79 -9.78 -10.81
CA TYR A 90 -10.82 -10.19 -9.80
C TYR A 90 -11.35 -10.08 -8.37
N TRP A 91 -12.03 -8.99 -8.02
CA TRP A 91 -12.56 -8.85 -6.66
C TRP A 91 -13.61 -9.93 -6.33
N HIS A 92 -14.36 -10.42 -7.34
CA HIS A 92 -15.50 -11.30 -7.14
C HIS A 92 -15.00 -12.72 -7.00
N HIS A 93 -13.97 -13.04 -7.79
CA HIS A 93 -13.18 -14.23 -7.62
C HIS A 93 -12.53 -14.25 -6.23
N TRP A 94 -11.84 -13.18 -5.84
CA TRP A 94 -11.17 -13.09 -4.54
C TRP A 94 -12.13 -13.22 -3.36
N VAL A 95 -13.25 -12.46 -3.33
CA VAL A 95 -14.27 -12.58 -2.28
C VAL A 95 -14.79 -14.02 -2.19
N ARG A 96 -14.97 -14.70 -3.32
CA ARG A 96 -15.47 -16.08 -3.35
C ARG A 96 -14.45 -17.08 -2.78
N GLU A 97 -13.18 -16.93 -3.13
CA GLU A 97 -12.11 -17.81 -2.64
C GLU A 97 -11.74 -17.54 -1.18
N ASP A 98 -11.73 -16.27 -0.78
CA ASP A 98 -11.33 -15.86 0.56
C ASP A 98 -12.40 -16.14 1.62
N ARG A 99 -13.70 -16.11 1.25
CA ARG A 99 -14.83 -16.53 2.10
C ARG A 99 -14.67 -17.92 2.73
N GLN A 100 -13.85 -18.78 2.14
CA GLN A 100 -13.63 -20.14 2.63
C GLN A 100 -12.40 -20.27 3.53
N SER A 101 -11.54 -19.25 3.63
CA SER A 101 -10.19 -19.46 4.17
C SER A 101 -9.59 -18.32 5.00
N GLY A 102 -10.10 -17.08 4.91
CA GLY A 102 -9.54 -15.93 5.64
C GLY A 102 -8.06 -15.66 5.31
N ARG A 103 -7.62 -16.11 4.13
CA ARG A 103 -6.20 -16.22 3.75
C ARG A 103 -5.57 -14.88 3.40
N TYR A 104 -6.35 -13.90 2.97
CA TYR A 104 -5.83 -12.59 2.54
C TYR A 104 -6.29 -11.50 3.50
N PRO A 105 -5.49 -11.15 4.51
CA PRO A 105 -5.80 -10.08 5.45
C PRO A 105 -5.74 -8.67 4.82
N ALA A 106 -5.16 -8.50 3.64
CA ALA A 106 -5.11 -7.20 2.97
C ALA A 106 -5.39 -7.25 1.45
N LEU A 107 -6.10 -6.22 1.00
CA LEU A 107 -6.31 -5.88 -0.41
C LEU A 107 -5.51 -4.60 -0.71
N TYR A 108 -4.64 -4.69 -1.71
CA TYR A 108 -3.70 -3.63 -2.09
C TYR A 108 -4.03 -3.11 -3.48
N PHE A 109 -4.20 -1.80 -3.62
CA PHE A 109 -4.56 -1.16 -4.88
C PHE A 109 -3.41 -0.30 -5.40
N VAL A 110 -2.94 -0.63 -6.60
CA VAL A 110 -2.00 0.19 -7.38
C VAL A 110 -2.78 0.78 -8.55
N VAL A 111 -3.56 1.82 -8.27
CA VAL A 111 -4.50 2.45 -9.21
C VAL A 111 -4.32 3.96 -9.20
N GLY A 112 -4.82 4.63 -10.23
CA GLY A 112 -4.89 6.10 -10.25
C GLY A 112 -6.07 6.63 -9.42
N GLY A 113 -6.22 7.95 -9.45
CA GLY A 113 -7.39 8.64 -8.91
C GLY A 113 -7.10 9.56 -7.72
N HIS A 114 -8.16 10.16 -7.18
CA HIS A 114 -8.10 11.19 -6.14
C HIS A 114 -9.33 11.12 -5.24
N GLY A 115 -9.15 11.32 -3.94
CA GLY A 115 -10.25 11.35 -2.96
C GLY A 115 -11.00 10.03 -2.94
N SER A 116 -12.32 10.05 -3.12
CA SER A 116 -13.15 8.84 -3.23
C SER A 116 -13.03 8.11 -4.57
N VAL A 117 -12.42 8.72 -5.59
CA VAL A 117 -12.45 8.18 -6.96
C VAL A 117 -11.21 7.35 -7.26
N LEU A 118 -11.40 6.11 -7.70
CA LEU A 118 -10.40 5.27 -8.35
C LEU A 118 -10.44 5.53 -9.86
N GLU A 119 -9.28 5.50 -10.50
CA GLU A 119 -9.17 5.64 -11.96
C GLU A 119 -8.39 4.48 -12.56
N VAL A 120 -9.01 3.81 -13.54
CA VAL A 120 -8.43 2.70 -14.32
C VAL A 120 -8.80 2.90 -15.78
N ASP A 121 -7.80 3.02 -16.65
CA ASP A 121 -7.99 3.24 -18.11
C ASP A 121 -8.96 4.40 -18.46
N GLY A 122 -8.91 5.49 -17.69
CA GLY A 122 -9.78 6.66 -17.87
C GLY A 122 -11.23 6.48 -17.41
N TYR A 123 -11.58 5.30 -16.89
CA TYR A 123 -12.84 5.08 -16.19
C TYR A 123 -12.70 5.42 -14.72
N GLN A 124 -13.72 6.06 -14.18
CA GLN A 124 -13.79 6.45 -12.78
C GLN A 124 -14.75 5.53 -12.03
N TYR A 125 -14.36 5.17 -10.82
CA TYR A 125 -15.13 4.32 -9.93
C TYR A 125 -15.09 4.92 -8.53
N ASP A 126 -16.24 5.08 -7.88
CA ASP A 126 -16.26 5.70 -6.56
C ASP A 126 -16.09 4.66 -5.44
N LEU A 127 -15.43 5.04 -4.34
CA LEU A 127 -15.31 4.22 -3.13
C LEU A 127 -16.67 3.85 -2.52
N TYR A 128 -17.73 4.65 -2.72
CA TYR A 128 -19.09 4.27 -2.36
C TYR A 128 -19.55 3.02 -3.13
N GLU A 129 -19.34 2.99 -4.45
CA GLU A 129 -19.67 1.83 -5.29
C GLU A 129 -18.80 0.62 -4.93
N LEU A 130 -17.52 0.86 -4.59
CA LEU A 130 -16.63 -0.17 -4.09
C LEU A 130 -17.14 -0.74 -2.76
N ALA A 131 -17.61 0.12 -1.87
CA ALA A 131 -18.14 -0.30 -0.58
C ALA A 131 -19.36 -1.22 -0.77
N ASP A 132 -20.31 -0.84 -1.62
CA ASP A 132 -21.48 -1.65 -1.97
C ASP A 132 -21.06 -3.01 -2.58
N ALA A 133 -20.10 -3.01 -3.50
CA ALA A 133 -19.58 -4.24 -4.08
C ALA A 133 -18.96 -5.18 -3.02
N PHE A 134 -18.40 -4.61 -1.94
CA PHE A 134 -17.77 -5.30 -0.83
C PHE A 134 -18.64 -5.42 0.43
N GLU A 135 -19.95 -5.16 0.36
CA GLU A 135 -20.83 -5.16 1.53
C GLU A 135 -20.67 -6.43 2.40
N GLY A 136 -20.22 -6.24 3.64
CA GLY A 136 -19.95 -7.28 4.65
C GLY A 136 -18.89 -8.33 4.25
N LYS A 137 -18.09 -8.10 3.20
CA LYS A 137 -17.11 -9.06 2.66
C LYS A 137 -15.68 -8.78 3.11
N LEU A 138 -15.42 -7.63 3.71
CA LEU A 138 -14.08 -7.20 4.12
C LEU A 138 -13.88 -7.26 5.64
N THR A 139 -14.74 -7.94 6.39
CA THR A 139 -14.65 -8.07 7.85
C THR A 139 -13.24 -8.42 8.33
N GLY A 140 -12.62 -7.51 9.08
CA GLY A 140 -11.28 -7.70 9.65
C GLY A 140 -10.13 -7.56 8.64
N LYS A 141 -10.40 -7.16 7.40
CA LYS A 141 -9.40 -6.99 6.33
C LYS A 141 -8.98 -5.53 6.19
N ARG A 142 -7.79 -5.33 5.66
CA ARG A 142 -7.23 -3.99 5.43
C ARG A 142 -7.29 -3.63 3.95
N LEU A 143 -7.77 -2.43 3.67
CA LEU A 143 -7.66 -1.81 2.35
C LEU A 143 -6.46 -0.87 2.36
N HIS A 144 -5.58 -0.99 1.37
CA HIS A 144 -4.42 -0.14 1.23
C HIS A 144 -4.26 0.34 -0.21
N PHE A 145 -4.03 1.64 -0.39
CA PHE A 145 -3.83 2.28 -1.69
C PHE A 145 -2.40 2.79 -1.81
N ALA A 146 -1.71 2.37 -2.87
CA ALA A 146 -0.44 2.96 -3.27
C ALA A 146 -0.59 4.46 -3.54
N ASN A 147 0.50 5.21 -3.44
CA ASN A 147 0.46 6.67 -3.63
C ASN A 147 0.26 7.13 -5.09
N THR A 148 0.06 6.18 -6.02
CA THR A 148 -0.48 6.44 -7.36
C THR A 148 -1.89 7.03 -7.29
N LYS A 149 -2.64 6.71 -6.22
CA LYS A 149 -3.92 7.33 -5.87
C LYS A 149 -3.72 8.23 -4.66
N GLN A 150 -4.15 9.49 -4.79
CA GLN A 150 -4.18 10.40 -3.65
C GLN A 150 -5.44 10.12 -2.81
N LEU A 151 -5.25 9.61 -1.60
CA LEU A 151 -6.31 9.22 -0.68
C LEU A 151 -6.58 10.35 0.31
N VAL A 152 -7.54 11.20 -0.02
CA VAL A 152 -8.02 12.29 0.85
C VAL A 152 -9.52 12.16 0.97
N LEU A 153 -9.97 11.46 2.00
CA LEU A 153 -11.38 11.26 2.32
C LEU A 153 -11.78 12.17 3.48
N ASP A 154 -13.01 12.65 3.43
CA ASP A 154 -13.68 13.15 4.63
C ASP A 154 -14.09 11.99 5.55
N GLU A 155 -14.43 12.33 6.78
CA GLU A 155 -14.79 11.37 7.83
C GLU A 155 -16.04 10.56 7.47
N GLU A 156 -17.03 11.19 6.82
CA GLU A 156 -18.28 10.53 6.43
C GLU A 156 -18.03 9.45 5.37
N THR A 157 -17.24 9.76 4.34
CA THR A 157 -16.86 8.82 3.29
C THR A 157 -16.06 7.67 3.88
N ALA A 158 -15.05 7.98 4.70
CA ALA A 158 -14.21 6.95 5.31
C ALA A 158 -15.04 6.01 6.21
N GLN A 159 -15.89 6.57 7.07
CA GLN A 159 -16.75 5.79 7.95
C GLN A 159 -17.75 4.94 7.17
N TYR A 160 -18.37 5.50 6.11
CA TYR A 160 -19.29 4.76 5.27
C TYR A 160 -18.63 3.51 4.66
N VAL A 161 -17.44 3.66 4.08
CA VAL A 161 -16.72 2.53 3.46
C VAL A 161 -16.38 1.47 4.51
N LEU A 162 -15.93 1.88 5.70
CA LEU A 162 -15.63 0.96 6.81
C LEU A 162 -16.89 0.22 7.27
N ASP A 163 -17.99 0.92 7.49
CA ASP A 163 -19.25 0.37 8.00
C ASP A 163 -19.88 -0.62 7.01
N VAL A 164 -19.95 -0.25 5.73
CA VAL A 164 -20.59 -1.07 4.70
C VAL A 164 -19.75 -2.32 4.40
N THR A 165 -18.43 -2.16 4.29
CA THR A 165 -17.56 -3.30 3.92
C THR A 165 -17.19 -4.20 5.09
N GLY A 166 -17.17 -3.67 6.31
CA GLY A 166 -16.62 -4.30 7.50
C GLY A 166 -15.09 -4.26 7.58
N ALA A 167 -14.41 -3.53 6.70
CA ALA A 167 -12.95 -3.44 6.70
C ALA A 167 -12.41 -2.95 8.06
N GLN A 168 -11.28 -3.49 8.50
CA GLN A 168 -10.58 -3.05 9.70
C GLN A 168 -10.00 -1.64 9.53
N SER A 169 -9.52 -1.31 8.33
CA SER A 169 -8.92 -0.01 8.05
C SER A 169 -8.82 0.25 6.56
N ILE A 170 -8.80 1.53 6.20
CA ILE A 170 -8.47 2.05 4.87
C ILE A 170 -7.21 2.90 5.01
N SER A 171 -6.19 2.65 4.22
CA SER A 171 -4.91 3.35 4.32
C SER A 171 -4.34 3.73 2.96
N GLY A 172 -3.48 4.75 2.94
CA GLY A 172 -2.87 5.24 1.72
C GLY A 172 -2.16 6.58 1.95
N TYR A 173 -2.20 7.47 0.98
CA TYR A 173 -1.33 8.66 0.95
C TYR A 173 -2.05 9.93 0.51
N ALA A 174 -1.91 10.99 1.29
CA ALA A 174 -2.58 12.28 1.07
C ALA A 174 -1.80 13.23 0.17
N HIS A 175 -0.50 13.02 -0.07
CA HIS A 175 0.34 13.96 -0.83
C HIS A 175 0.72 13.44 -2.21
N ARG A 176 0.63 14.32 -3.21
CA ARG A 176 1.18 14.07 -4.55
C ARG A 176 2.66 14.42 -4.58
N VAL A 177 3.51 13.40 -4.53
CA VAL A 177 4.98 13.53 -4.61
C VAL A 177 5.55 12.60 -5.70
N PRO A 178 6.67 12.96 -6.35
CA PRO A 178 7.25 12.16 -7.44
C PRO A 178 8.09 10.97 -6.92
N LEU A 179 7.65 10.34 -5.83
CA LEU A 179 8.30 9.19 -5.19
C LEU A 179 7.24 8.13 -4.96
N LEU A 180 7.55 6.87 -5.20
CA LEU A 180 6.58 5.78 -5.05
C LEU A 180 6.59 5.24 -3.62
N SER A 181 5.43 4.84 -3.12
CA SER A 181 5.23 4.39 -1.75
C SER A 181 5.68 2.96 -1.48
N PHE A 182 6.05 2.18 -2.51
CA PHE A 182 6.24 0.74 -2.42
C PHE A 182 7.11 0.23 -1.27
N ASP A 183 8.20 0.93 -0.93
CA ASP A 183 9.03 0.51 0.21
C ASP A 183 8.31 0.67 1.55
N LEU A 184 7.49 1.73 1.67
CA LEU A 184 6.68 2.00 2.84
C LEU A 184 5.46 1.08 2.91
N ASP A 185 4.86 0.74 1.77
CA ASP A 185 3.74 -0.20 1.65
C ASP A 185 4.16 -1.61 2.09
N GLY A 186 5.31 -2.08 1.60
CA GLY A 186 5.89 -3.36 2.01
C GLY A 186 6.20 -3.40 3.50
N LEU A 187 6.78 -2.34 4.06
CA LEU A 187 7.02 -2.24 5.50
C LEU A 187 5.72 -2.24 6.31
N PHE A 188 4.69 -1.51 5.86
CA PHE A 188 3.37 -1.49 6.49
C PHE A 188 2.77 -2.89 6.58
N PHE A 189 2.78 -3.64 5.48
CA PHE A 189 2.28 -5.02 5.48
C PHE A 189 3.14 -5.95 6.34
N ALA A 190 4.46 -5.78 6.33
CA ALA A 190 5.35 -6.57 7.17
C ALA A 190 5.07 -6.37 8.66
N LEU A 191 4.86 -5.13 9.10
CA LEU A 191 4.48 -4.80 10.48
C LEU A 191 3.09 -5.35 10.84
N SER A 192 2.19 -5.49 9.87
CA SER A 192 0.83 -5.99 10.09
C SER A 192 0.74 -7.46 10.49
N GLN A 193 1.85 -8.20 10.37
CA GLN A 193 2.03 -9.54 10.93
C GLN A 193 2.27 -9.51 12.43
N GLN A 194 2.94 -8.45 12.92
CA GLN A 194 3.38 -8.33 14.30
C GLN A 194 2.36 -7.59 15.17
N TYR A 195 1.62 -6.66 14.58
CA TYR A 195 0.70 -5.77 15.28
C TYR A 195 -0.73 -5.94 14.78
N ALA A 196 -1.62 -6.44 15.64
CA ALA A 196 -3.04 -6.56 15.35
C ALA A 196 -3.75 -5.19 15.40
N SER A 197 -3.29 -4.30 16.29
CA SER A 197 -3.78 -2.93 16.43
C SER A 197 -3.25 -2.06 15.29
N VAL A 198 -4.14 -1.48 14.50
CA VAL A 198 -3.78 -0.55 13.41
C VAL A 198 -3.16 0.74 13.93
N VAL A 199 -3.48 1.13 15.17
CA VAL A 199 -2.90 2.30 15.84
C VAL A 199 -1.43 2.05 16.16
N GLU A 200 -1.14 0.97 16.90
CA GLU A 200 0.23 0.61 17.29
C GLU A 200 1.10 0.34 16.07
N LEU A 201 0.54 -0.34 15.07
CA LEU A 201 1.19 -0.55 13.78
C LEU A 201 1.60 0.78 13.13
N THR A 202 0.70 1.76 13.11
CA THR A 202 0.94 3.06 12.49
C THR A 202 1.97 3.87 13.26
N GLU A 203 1.93 3.82 14.59
CA GLU A 203 2.95 4.43 15.45
C GLU A 203 4.33 3.86 15.14
N VAL A 204 4.48 2.53 15.10
CA VAL A 204 5.74 1.87 14.76
C VAL A 204 6.20 2.18 13.34
N LEU A 205 5.27 2.27 12.37
CA LEU A 205 5.59 2.69 11.01
C LEU A 205 6.18 4.10 10.99
N HIS A 206 5.55 5.04 11.71
CA HIS A 206 6.02 6.41 11.83
C HIS A 206 7.36 6.51 12.59
N GLU A 207 7.57 5.73 13.64
CA GLU A 207 8.85 5.67 14.34
C GLU A 207 9.97 5.18 13.41
N LYS A 208 9.69 4.15 12.60
CA LYS A 208 10.65 3.58 11.66
C LYS A 208 10.88 4.45 10.43
N GLN A 209 9.86 5.15 9.93
CA GLN A 209 9.90 5.83 8.63
C GLN A 209 9.27 7.23 8.65
N TYR A 210 9.51 7.99 9.71
CA TYR A 210 8.89 9.32 9.92
C TYR A 210 8.98 10.24 8.70
N ALA A 211 10.16 10.36 8.08
CA ALA A 211 10.38 11.22 6.94
C ALA A 211 9.54 10.80 5.72
N ALA A 212 9.50 9.51 5.42
CA ALA A 212 8.72 8.96 4.30
C ALA A 212 7.21 9.10 4.55
N CYS A 213 6.73 8.70 5.74
CA CYS A 213 5.33 8.85 6.13
C CYS A 213 4.86 10.30 6.02
N LYS A 214 5.66 11.25 6.53
CA LYS A 214 5.33 12.69 6.47
C LYS A 214 5.35 13.23 5.04
N MET A 215 6.34 12.84 4.25
CA MET A 215 6.50 13.31 2.87
C MET A 215 5.36 12.81 1.97
N LEU A 216 5.05 11.52 2.03
CA LEU A 216 3.96 10.91 1.26
C LEU A 216 2.57 11.25 1.85
N GLY A 217 2.51 11.69 3.11
CA GLY A 217 1.27 11.97 3.81
C GLY A 217 0.50 10.68 4.11
N PHE A 218 1.19 9.69 4.69
CA PHE A 218 0.54 8.43 5.09
C PHE A 218 -0.69 8.73 5.94
N THR A 219 -1.82 8.14 5.56
CA THR A 219 -3.12 8.30 6.23
C THR A 219 -3.75 6.94 6.46
N LEU A 220 -4.48 6.80 7.56
CA LEU A 220 -5.19 5.60 7.92
C LEU A 220 -6.52 5.96 8.61
N TYR A 221 -7.60 5.37 8.12
CA TYR A 221 -8.96 5.46 8.64
C TYR A 221 -9.32 4.08 9.22
N TYR A 222 -9.94 4.02 10.40
CA TYR A 222 -10.24 2.77 11.12
C TYR A 222 -11.35 2.94 12.15
#